data_AF-A0A6A3VYH5-F1
#
_entry.id   AF-A0A6A3VYH5-F1
#
_cell.length_a   1.000
_cell.length_b   1.000
_cell.length_c   1.000
_cell.angle_alpha   90.00
_cell.angle_beta   90.00
_cell.angle_gamma   90.00
#
_symmetry.space_group_name_H-M   'P 1'
#
loop_
_entity.id
_entity.type
_entity.pdbx_description
1 polymer ?
#
loop_
_entity_poly.entity_id
_entity_poly.type
_entity_poly.pdbx_seq_one_letter_code
_entity_poly.pdbx_strand_id
1 'polypeptide(L)'
;MLWEWLVMPQGLSNVPATFNRLVPQLFRPHRAYAQTYFDDIFVHSRAKHGKSDMENHIDHLRAVLECMRTNKLYANADKCIFGAEEIPFLVCFIGKRGLRADPAKVKAIVDWPVPANQKDLRKWLGLANYLHKYSENYAELARPLSTLLKKDAEWCWDTGQQVAFEAIKESLLQAPILALPDPDRPFSVVCDASDFAIGCALLQADGEGHERVIAFESRQLKAAEKNYPVHDKELLAMKYALVKFRVHLLGSKPFVIYTDQASIRTATQSPHLSQRMSR
;
A
#
# COMPACT_ATOMS: atom_id res chain seq x y z
N MET A 1 -8.58 -46.58 18.96
CA MET A 1 -9.53 -46.09 17.94
C MET A 1 -8.87 -44.88 17.29
N LEU A 2 -8.65 -44.90 15.97
CA LEU A 2 -8.09 -43.78 15.21
C LEU A 2 -9.25 -42.96 14.66
N TRP A 3 -9.12 -41.63 14.71
CA TRP A 3 -10.10 -40.69 14.16
C TRP A 3 -9.53 -40.03 12.89
N GLU A 4 -10.41 -39.68 11.96
CA GLU A 4 -10.07 -38.92 10.75
C GLU A 4 -10.94 -37.66 10.61
N TRP A 5 -10.46 -36.70 9.85
CA TRP A 5 -11.15 -35.43 9.62
C TRP A 5 -12.10 -35.53 8.42
N LEU A 6 -13.37 -35.18 8.61
CA LEU A 6 -14.38 -35.11 7.54
C LEU A 6 -14.47 -33.74 6.87
N VAL A 7 -13.79 -32.75 7.44
CA VAL A 7 -13.64 -31.39 6.93
C VAL A 7 -12.17 -31.02 6.94
N MET A 8 -11.80 -29.99 6.19
CA MET A 8 -10.44 -29.49 6.15
C MET A 8 -10.01 -28.98 7.54
N PRO A 9 -9.06 -29.64 8.25
CA PRO A 9 -8.66 -29.23 9.58
C PRO A 9 -7.70 -28.04 9.53
N GLN A 10 -7.62 -27.29 10.64
CA GLN A 10 -6.59 -26.25 10.80
C GLN A 10 -5.19 -26.86 10.91
N GLY A 11 -4.17 -26.11 10.51
CA GLY A 11 -2.75 -26.49 10.65
C GLY A 11 -2.15 -27.25 9.46
N LEU A 12 -2.94 -27.70 8.49
CA LEU A 12 -2.42 -28.24 7.24
C LEU A 12 -1.94 -27.10 6.32
N SER A 13 -0.76 -27.27 5.73
CA SER A 13 -0.05 -26.21 4.97
C SER A 13 -0.83 -25.66 3.77
N ASN A 14 -1.65 -26.49 3.12
CA ASN A 14 -2.37 -26.14 1.89
C ASN A 14 -3.79 -25.61 2.13
N VAL A 15 -4.21 -25.49 3.38
CA VAL A 15 -5.58 -25.07 3.74
C VAL A 15 -5.89 -23.66 3.25
N PRO A 16 -5.04 -22.64 3.51
CA PRO A 16 -5.32 -21.28 3.05
C PRO A 16 -5.40 -21.21 1.52
N ALA A 17 -4.50 -21.90 0.81
CA ALA A 17 -4.50 -21.93 -0.65
C ALA A 17 -5.76 -22.61 -1.22
N THR A 18 -6.20 -23.71 -0.61
CA THR A 18 -7.41 -24.44 -1.02
C THR A 18 -8.66 -23.58 -0.82
N PHE A 19 -8.78 -22.94 0.34
CA PHE A 19 -9.91 -22.06 0.65
C PHE A 19 -9.92 -20.82 -0.27
N ASN A 20 -8.76 -20.18 -0.44
CA ASN A 20 -8.61 -19.00 -1.30
C ASN A 20 -8.78 -19.32 -2.79
N ARG A 21 -8.76 -20.60 -3.21
CA ARG A 21 -9.15 -21.01 -4.57
C ARG A 21 -10.66 -21.17 -4.70
N LEU A 22 -11.31 -21.71 -3.68
CA LEU A 22 -12.75 -21.96 -3.65
C LEU A 22 -13.55 -20.65 -3.62
N VAL A 23 -13.25 -19.79 -2.65
CA VAL A 23 -14.07 -18.61 -2.34
C VAL A 23 -14.19 -17.65 -3.54
N PRO A 24 -13.12 -17.19 -4.20
CA PRO A 24 -13.24 -16.32 -5.37
C PRO A 24 -14.00 -16.95 -6.54
N GLN A 25 -13.95 -18.29 -6.69
CA GLN A 25 -14.70 -18.99 -7.75
C GLN A 25 -16.21 -18.95 -7.48
N LEU A 26 -16.63 -19.19 -6.23
CA LEU A 26 -18.04 -19.12 -5.84
C LEU A 26 -18.60 -17.71 -5.96
N PHE A 27 -17.81 -16.69 -5.60
CA PHE A 27 -18.24 -15.29 -5.68
C PHE A 27 -18.02 -14.65 -7.06
N ARG A 28 -17.56 -15.39 -8.08
CA ARG A 28 -17.37 -14.87 -9.44
C ARG A 28 -18.61 -14.16 -10.03
N PRO A 29 -19.85 -14.64 -9.83
CA PRO A 29 -21.06 -13.93 -10.27
C PRO A 29 -21.26 -12.57 -9.58
N HIS A 30 -20.71 -12.41 -8.37
CA HIS A 30 -20.86 -11.24 -7.51
C HIS A 30 -19.64 -10.32 -7.52
N ARG A 31 -18.60 -10.62 -8.33
CA ARG A 31 -17.29 -9.92 -8.32
C ARG A 31 -17.34 -8.39 -8.49
N ALA A 32 -18.44 -7.87 -9.01
CA ALA A 32 -18.65 -6.43 -9.20
C ALA A 32 -18.80 -5.69 -7.86
N TYR A 33 -19.28 -6.36 -6.82
CA TYR A 33 -19.57 -5.78 -5.50
C TYR A 33 -19.11 -6.65 -4.33
N ALA A 34 -18.66 -7.89 -4.58
CA ALA A 34 -18.10 -8.78 -3.58
C ALA A 34 -16.66 -9.16 -3.96
N GLN A 35 -15.70 -8.79 -3.12
CA GLN A 35 -14.28 -9.11 -3.25
C GLN A 35 -13.87 -9.98 -2.09
N THR A 36 -12.93 -10.88 -2.32
CA THR A 36 -12.59 -11.91 -1.35
C THR A 36 -11.08 -11.94 -1.17
N TYR A 37 -10.63 -12.06 0.07
CA TYR A 37 -9.23 -12.20 0.40
C TYR A 37 -9.08 -13.25 1.51
N PHE A 38 -8.56 -14.43 1.16
CA PHE A 38 -8.56 -15.59 2.06
C PHE A 38 -9.96 -15.87 2.66
N ASP A 39 -10.12 -15.66 3.96
CA ASP A 39 -11.33 -15.90 4.74
C ASP A 39 -12.29 -14.70 4.78
N ASP A 40 -11.85 -13.53 4.35
CA ASP A 40 -12.66 -12.32 4.37
C ASP A 40 -13.44 -12.11 3.04
N ILE A 41 -14.71 -11.74 3.17
CA ILE A 41 -15.60 -11.36 2.06
C ILE A 41 -16.01 -9.90 2.27
N PHE A 42 -15.57 -9.03 1.38
CA PHE A 42 -15.87 -7.61 1.38
C PHE A 42 -16.99 -7.31 0.41
N VAL A 43 -18.07 -6.72 0.90
CA VAL A 43 -19.19 -6.27 0.06
C VAL A 43 -19.19 -4.75 0.04
N HIS A 44 -19.07 -4.14 -1.14
CA HIS A 44 -19.23 -2.70 -1.32
C HIS A 44 -20.39 -2.41 -2.24
N SER A 45 -20.97 -1.22 -2.13
CA SER A 45 -22.15 -0.84 -2.90
C SER A 45 -22.17 0.65 -3.11
N ARG A 46 -22.70 1.08 -4.25
CA ARG A 46 -22.89 2.47 -4.61
C ARG A 46 -24.31 2.66 -5.14
N ALA A 47 -24.85 3.85 -4.97
CA ALA A 47 -26.14 4.24 -5.50
C ALA A 47 -26.19 3.99 -7.01
N LYS A 48 -27.26 3.34 -7.45
CA LYS A 48 -27.45 2.88 -8.84
C LYS A 48 -28.93 2.60 -9.08
N HIS A 49 -29.41 2.89 -10.29
CA HIS A 49 -30.79 2.61 -10.70
C HIS A 49 -31.86 3.21 -9.77
N GLY A 50 -31.61 4.42 -9.25
CA GLY A 50 -32.54 5.13 -8.34
C GLY A 50 -32.54 4.63 -6.90
N LYS A 51 -31.73 3.61 -6.56
CA LYS A 51 -31.53 3.14 -5.18
C LYS A 51 -30.35 3.86 -4.52
N SER A 52 -30.50 4.15 -3.24
CA SER A 52 -29.43 4.66 -2.37
C SER A 52 -28.29 3.63 -2.19
N ASP A 53 -27.15 4.09 -1.64
CA ASP A 53 -26.02 3.23 -1.29
C ASP A 53 -26.48 2.03 -0.43
N MET A 54 -27.32 2.27 0.58
CA MET A 54 -27.80 1.27 1.53
C MET A 54 -28.82 0.30 0.93
N GLU A 55 -29.77 0.78 0.13
CA GLU A 55 -30.77 -0.09 -0.51
C GLU A 55 -30.09 -1.08 -1.47
N ASN A 56 -29.14 -0.60 -2.27
CA ASN A 56 -28.33 -1.50 -3.10
C ASN A 56 -27.46 -2.45 -2.27
N HIS A 57 -26.94 -1.98 -1.13
CA HIS A 57 -26.12 -2.80 -0.24
C HIS A 57 -26.90 -3.97 0.35
N ILE A 58 -28.15 -3.75 0.76
CA ILE A 58 -29.04 -4.81 1.26
C ILE A 58 -29.26 -5.89 0.19
N ASP A 59 -29.47 -5.50 -1.07
CA ASP A 59 -29.67 -6.45 -2.16
C ASP A 59 -28.39 -7.24 -2.48
N HIS A 60 -27.23 -6.58 -2.50
CA HIS A 60 -25.94 -7.25 -2.66
C HIS A 60 -25.62 -8.21 -1.52
N LEU A 61 -25.87 -7.80 -0.26
CA LEU A 61 -25.71 -8.66 0.91
C LEU A 61 -26.62 -9.89 0.83
N ARG A 62 -27.90 -9.71 0.44
CA ARG A 62 -28.83 -10.84 0.27
C ARG A 62 -28.29 -11.83 -0.76
N ALA A 63 -27.78 -11.35 -1.90
CA ALA A 63 -27.19 -12.20 -2.94
C ALA A 63 -25.94 -12.96 -2.45
N VAL A 64 -25.05 -12.27 -1.72
CA VAL A 64 -23.83 -12.86 -1.14
C VAL A 64 -24.18 -13.92 -0.09
N LEU A 65 -25.08 -13.62 0.84
CA LEU A 65 -25.50 -14.56 1.89
C LEU A 65 -26.24 -15.76 1.31
N GLU A 66 -27.01 -15.58 0.23
CA GLU A 66 -27.66 -16.69 -0.47
C GLU A 66 -26.65 -17.62 -1.16
N CYS A 67 -25.60 -17.04 -1.77
CA CYS A 67 -24.49 -17.81 -2.31
C CYS A 67 -23.77 -18.61 -1.21
N MET A 68 -23.51 -17.98 -0.05
CA MET A 68 -22.92 -18.66 1.11
C MET A 68 -23.80 -19.81 1.59
N ARG A 69 -25.11 -19.56 1.77
CA ARG A 69 -26.09 -20.55 2.23
C ARG A 69 -26.15 -21.76 1.31
N THR A 70 -26.21 -21.53 0.00
CA THR A 70 -26.24 -22.59 -1.02
C THR A 70 -24.97 -23.45 -0.98
N ASN A 71 -23.81 -22.83 -0.75
CA ASN A 71 -22.52 -23.51 -0.72
C ASN A 71 -22.09 -23.96 0.69
N LYS A 72 -22.97 -23.83 1.70
CA LYS A 72 -22.69 -24.19 3.11
C LYS A 72 -21.43 -23.50 3.66
N LEU A 73 -21.23 -22.24 3.27
CA LEU A 73 -20.22 -21.36 3.88
C LEU A 73 -20.85 -20.60 5.03
N TYR A 74 -20.16 -20.58 6.17
CA TYR A 74 -20.66 -19.96 7.39
C TYR A 74 -19.71 -18.85 7.83
N ALA A 75 -20.25 -17.66 8.07
CA ALA A 75 -19.53 -16.55 8.68
C ALA A 75 -19.60 -16.64 10.20
N ASN A 76 -18.55 -16.17 10.88
CA ASN A 76 -18.61 -15.91 12.31
C ASN A 76 -19.33 -14.56 12.52
N ALA A 77 -20.56 -14.59 13.03
CA ALA A 77 -21.39 -13.40 13.22
C ALA A 77 -20.73 -12.33 14.11
N ASP A 78 -19.99 -12.74 15.14
CA ASP A 78 -19.32 -11.81 16.08
C ASP A 78 -18.17 -11.04 15.41
N LYS A 79 -17.64 -11.55 14.29
CA LYS A 79 -16.59 -10.90 13.50
C LYS A 79 -17.14 -10.15 12.29
N CYS A 80 -18.43 -10.27 11.97
CA CYS A 80 -19.02 -9.59 10.83
C CYS A 80 -19.27 -8.11 11.15
N ILE A 81 -18.95 -7.25 10.18
CA ILE A 81 -19.24 -5.82 10.23
C ILE A 81 -20.18 -5.51 9.07
N PHE A 82 -21.36 -4.96 9.36
CA PHE A 82 -22.40 -4.68 8.37
C PHE A 82 -22.71 -3.19 8.29
N GLY A 83 -22.93 -2.69 7.07
CA GLY A 83 -23.45 -1.34 6.83
C GLY A 83 -22.57 -0.19 7.36
N ALA A 84 -21.28 -0.44 7.59
CA ALA A 84 -20.35 0.57 8.09
C ALA A 84 -19.79 1.45 6.96
N GLU A 85 -19.51 2.72 7.26
CA GLU A 85 -18.89 3.65 6.31
C GLU A 85 -17.41 3.36 6.05
N GLU A 86 -16.74 2.78 7.05
CA GLU A 86 -15.38 2.27 6.98
C GLU A 86 -15.28 0.92 7.69
N ILE A 87 -14.45 0.02 7.16
CA ILE A 87 -14.20 -1.31 7.73
C ILE A 87 -12.69 -1.56 7.82
N PRO A 88 -12.24 -2.33 8.83
CA PRO A 88 -10.84 -2.76 8.88
C PRO A 88 -10.53 -3.69 7.71
N PHE A 89 -9.38 -3.47 7.09
CA PHE A 89 -8.80 -4.30 6.04
C PHE A 89 -7.29 -4.41 6.27
N LEU A 90 -6.82 -5.59 6.65
CA LEU A 90 -5.42 -5.84 7.01
C LEU A 90 -4.90 -4.90 8.11
N VAL A 91 -4.25 -3.79 7.74
CA VAL A 91 -3.67 -2.80 8.66
C VAL A 91 -4.22 -1.39 8.45
N CYS A 92 -5.26 -1.27 7.64
CA CYS A 92 -5.85 0.00 7.29
C CYS A 92 -7.36 -0.09 7.46
N PHE A 93 -8.00 1.06 7.42
CA PHE A 93 -9.44 1.15 7.26
C PHE A 93 -9.72 1.52 5.81
N ILE A 94 -10.63 0.79 5.18
CA ILE A 94 -11.16 1.09 3.86
C ILE A 94 -12.57 1.67 4.02
N GLY A 95 -12.83 2.80 3.40
CA GLY A 95 -14.14 3.43 3.41
C GLY A 95 -14.40 4.28 2.17
N LYS A 96 -15.52 4.99 2.18
CA LYS A 96 -15.97 5.82 1.03
C LYS A 96 -14.93 6.85 0.58
N ARG A 97 -14.15 7.41 1.52
CA ARG A 97 -13.14 8.44 1.26
C ARG A 97 -11.79 7.89 0.78
N GLY A 98 -11.54 6.59 0.95
CA GLY A 98 -10.24 5.99 0.66
C GLY A 98 -9.74 5.01 1.73
N LEU A 99 -8.43 4.81 1.74
CA LEU A 99 -7.68 4.01 2.70
C LEU A 99 -7.00 4.94 3.71
N ARG A 100 -7.20 4.71 5.00
CA ARG A 100 -6.41 5.38 6.05
C ARG A 100 -5.68 4.38 6.92
N ALA A 101 -4.55 4.78 7.49
CA ALA A 101 -3.82 3.95 8.44
C ALA A 101 -4.70 3.64 9.68
N ASP A 102 -4.52 2.45 10.24
CA ASP A 102 -5.16 2.06 11.49
C ASP A 102 -4.65 2.96 12.65
N PRO A 103 -5.52 3.73 13.35
CA PRO A 103 -5.11 4.60 14.44
C PRO A 103 -4.42 3.85 15.57
N ALA A 104 -4.81 2.59 15.82
CA ALA A 104 -4.19 1.79 16.86
C ALA A 104 -2.74 1.46 16.48
N LYS A 105 -2.46 1.19 15.20
CA LYS A 105 -1.10 0.95 14.69
C LYS A 105 -0.26 2.23 14.71
N VAL A 106 -0.84 3.34 14.27
CA VAL A 106 -0.18 4.67 14.32
C VAL A 106 0.14 5.01 15.78
N LYS A 107 -0.83 4.90 16.69
CA LYS A 107 -0.65 5.14 18.12
C LYS A 107 0.45 4.26 18.72
N ALA A 108 0.47 2.97 18.39
CA ALA A 108 1.52 2.06 18.86
C ALA A 108 2.94 2.48 18.41
N ILE A 109 3.08 3.09 17.23
CA ILE A 109 4.38 3.61 16.74
C ILE A 109 4.73 4.93 17.44
N VAL A 110 3.76 5.82 17.60
CA VAL A 110 3.92 7.16 18.20
C VAL A 110 4.25 7.07 19.69
N ASP A 111 3.53 6.22 20.43
CA ASP A 111 3.73 6.02 21.86
C ASP A 111 4.97 5.16 22.17
N TRP A 112 5.62 4.58 21.14
CA TRP A 112 6.77 3.74 21.35
C TRP A 112 7.93 4.55 21.97
N PRO A 113 8.54 4.07 23.07
CA PRO A 113 9.64 4.77 23.72
C PRO A 113 10.87 4.81 22.82
N VAL A 114 11.77 5.77 23.05
CA VAL A 114 13.03 5.83 22.31
C VAL A 114 13.75 4.47 22.38
N PRO A 115 14.08 3.83 21.24
CA PRO A 115 14.78 2.55 21.24
C PRO A 115 16.08 2.62 22.02
N ALA A 116 16.35 1.64 22.88
CA ALA A 116 17.56 1.61 23.70
C ALA A 116 18.72 0.84 23.06
N ASN A 117 18.44 0.07 22.00
CA ASN A 117 19.42 -0.77 21.30
C ASN A 117 18.93 -1.12 19.88
N GLN A 118 19.83 -1.71 19.08
CA GLN A 118 19.52 -2.09 17.69
C GLN A 118 18.35 -3.08 17.58
N LYS A 119 18.15 -3.99 18.55
CA LYS A 119 17.06 -4.98 18.51
C LYS A 119 15.71 -4.28 18.65
N ASP A 120 15.60 -3.31 19.55
CA ASP A 120 14.37 -2.55 19.74
C ASP A 120 14.12 -1.59 18.57
N LEU A 121 15.18 -1.00 18.00
CA LEU A 121 15.06 -0.20 16.79
C LEU A 121 14.57 -1.03 15.60
N ARG A 122 15.05 -2.28 15.42
CA ARG A 122 14.55 -3.19 14.38
C ARG A 122 13.07 -3.48 14.54
N LYS A 123 12.58 -3.70 15.77
CA LYS A 123 11.15 -3.93 16.03
C LYS A 123 10.33 -2.71 15.65
N TRP A 124 10.76 -1.53 16.10
CA TRP A 124 10.04 -0.28 15.82
C TRP A 124 10.02 0.06 14.32
N LEU A 125 11.18 0.01 13.64
CA LEU A 125 11.24 0.21 12.20
C LEU A 125 10.45 -0.85 11.43
N GLY A 126 10.42 -2.10 11.90
CA GLY A 126 9.58 -3.15 11.31
C GLY A 126 8.10 -2.78 11.31
N LEU A 127 7.62 -2.19 12.40
CA LEU A 127 6.24 -1.72 12.53
C LEU A 127 5.99 -0.46 11.68
N ALA A 128 6.88 0.54 11.77
CA ALA A 128 6.78 1.78 11.01
C ALA A 128 6.84 1.55 9.49
N ASN A 129 7.70 0.64 9.03
CA ASN A 129 7.80 0.25 7.62
C ASN A 129 6.50 -0.34 7.09
N TYR A 130 5.64 -0.90 7.92
CA TYR A 130 4.35 -1.41 7.46
C TYR A 130 3.38 -0.29 7.04
N LEU A 131 3.62 0.94 7.51
CA LEU A 131 2.82 2.14 7.20
C LEU A 131 3.52 3.13 6.27
N HIS A 132 4.70 2.81 5.73
CA HIS A 132 5.47 3.75 4.88
C HIS A 132 4.69 4.28 3.66
N LYS A 133 3.73 3.51 3.13
CA LYS A 133 2.89 3.92 1.99
C LYS A 133 2.02 5.16 2.26
N TYR A 134 1.88 5.55 3.53
CA TYR A 134 1.17 6.75 3.98
C TYR A 134 2.10 7.94 4.25
N SER A 135 3.42 7.76 4.12
CA SER A 135 4.43 8.75 4.47
C SER A 135 5.25 9.09 3.24
N GLU A 136 5.15 10.36 2.83
CA GLU A 136 5.99 10.90 1.77
C GLU A 136 7.47 10.87 2.18
N ASN A 137 8.35 10.48 1.26
CA ASN A 137 9.80 10.45 1.48
C ASN A 137 10.28 9.66 2.72
N TYR A 138 9.49 8.68 3.16
CA TYR A 138 9.78 7.85 4.34
C TYR A 138 11.21 7.27 4.35
N ALA A 139 11.73 6.82 3.21
CA ALA A 139 13.07 6.24 3.13
C ALA A 139 14.19 7.22 3.50
N GLU A 140 14.00 8.51 3.22
CA GLU A 140 14.92 9.57 3.61
C GLU A 140 14.82 9.86 5.11
N LEU A 141 13.59 10.00 5.63
CA LEU A 141 13.33 10.16 7.06
C LEU A 141 13.96 9.03 7.89
N ALA A 142 13.83 7.78 7.43
CA ALA A 142 14.36 6.61 8.11
C ALA A 142 15.87 6.43 8.00
N ARG A 143 16.60 7.25 7.23
CA ARG A 143 18.05 7.08 6.96
C ARG A 143 18.94 7.15 8.19
N PRO A 144 18.80 8.12 9.11
CA PRO A 144 19.63 8.17 10.31
C PRO A 144 19.44 6.92 11.18
N LEU A 145 18.21 6.40 11.24
CA LEU A 145 17.85 5.20 11.99
C LEU A 145 18.36 3.92 11.32
N SER A 146 18.18 3.77 10.01
CA SER A 146 18.64 2.59 9.28
C SER A 146 20.17 2.46 9.31
N THR A 147 20.89 3.57 9.47
CA THR A 147 22.36 3.57 9.60
C THR A 147 22.83 2.86 10.88
N LEU A 148 22.08 2.97 11.98
CA LEU A 148 22.36 2.23 13.22
C LEU A 148 22.16 0.72 13.11
N LEU A 149 21.50 0.26 12.05
CA LEU A 149 21.23 -1.16 11.81
C LEU A 149 22.25 -1.82 10.88
N LYS A 150 23.21 -1.06 10.34
CA LYS A 150 24.27 -1.60 9.48
C LYS A 150 25.18 -2.53 10.27
N LYS A 151 25.82 -3.44 9.53
CA LYS A 151 26.85 -4.32 10.09
C LYS A 151 27.97 -3.45 10.70
N ASP A 152 28.40 -3.82 11.91
CA ASP A 152 29.47 -3.16 12.66
C ASP A 152 29.19 -1.70 13.06
N ALA A 153 27.94 -1.23 12.96
CA ALA A 153 27.56 0.09 13.45
C ALA A 153 27.55 0.11 14.99
N GLU A 154 28.29 1.03 15.58
CA GLU A 154 28.18 1.34 17.00
C GLU A 154 26.80 1.91 17.32
N TRP A 155 26.26 1.55 18.49
CA TRP A 155 25.01 2.11 18.95
C TRP A 155 25.23 3.53 19.47
N CYS A 156 24.88 4.52 18.64
CA CYS A 156 24.83 5.92 19.02
C CYS A 156 23.42 6.47 18.77
N TRP A 157 22.83 7.14 19.76
CA TRP A 157 21.55 7.82 19.60
C TRP A 157 21.77 9.30 19.88
N ASP A 158 21.94 10.09 18.81
CA ASP A 158 22.19 11.52 18.87
C ASP A 158 20.99 12.32 18.34
N THR A 159 21.18 13.64 18.21
CA THR A 159 20.17 14.57 17.68
C THR A 159 19.61 14.12 16.32
N GLY A 160 20.44 13.59 15.42
CA GLY A 160 20.03 13.15 14.10
C GLY A 160 19.09 11.95 14.14
N GLN A 161 19.32 10.98 15.02
CA GLN A 161 18.39 9.85 15.19
C GLN A 161 17.12 10.28 15.92
N GLN A 162 17.22 11.16 16.92
CA GLN A 162 16.05 11.68 17.61
C GLN A 162 15.14 12.45 16.66
N VAL A 163 15.70 13.34 15.82
CA VAL A 163 14.94 14.09 14.81
C VAL A 163 14.29 13.15 13.80
N ALA A 164 15.01 12.14 13.31
CA ALA A 164 14.44 11.15 12.39
C ALA A 164 13.28 10.34 13.01
N PHE A 165 13.45 9.95 14.28
CA PHE A 165 12.43 9.20 15.02
C PHE A 165 11.14 10.00 15.20
N GLU A 166 11.24 11.27 15.62
CA GLU A 166 10.08 12.14 15.76
C GLU A 166 9.46 12.53 14.40
N ALA A 167 10.28 12.78 13.38
CA ALA A 167 9.78 13.12 12.04
C ALA A 167 8.95 11.99 11.41
N ILE A 168 9.34 10.72 11.62
CA ILE A 168 8.53 9.58 11.16
C ILE A 168 7.21 9.50 11.94
N LYS A 169 7.24 9.72 13.26
CA LYS A 169 6.01 9.73 14.08
C LYS A 169 5.06 10.82 13.61
N GLU A 170 5.56 12.03 13.40
CA GLU A 170 4.79 13.17 12.91
C GLU A 170 4.22 12.91 11.51
N SER A 171 5.03 12.37 10.59
CA SER A 171 4.56 12.01 9.24
C SER A 171 3.42 10.99 9.27
N LEU A 172 3.47 10.00 10.18
CA LEU A 172 2.39 9.03 10.34
C LEU A 172 1.15 9.58 11.05
N LEU A 173 1.31 10.58 11.92
CA LEU A 173 0.18 11.30 12.53
C LEU A 173 -0.57 12.16 11.51
N GLN A 174 0.17 12.75 10.57
CA GLN A 174 -0.36 13.56 9.47
C GLN A 174 -0.65 12.74 8.20
N ALA A 175 -0.66 11.40 8.31
CA ALA A 175 -0.89 10.50 7.20
C ALA A 175 -2.21 10.83 6.47
N PRO A 176 -2.18 11.07 5.14
CA PRO A 176 -3.39 11.38 4.40
C PRO A 176 -4.27 10.13 4.24
N ILE A 177 -5.56 10.37 3.94
CA ILE A 177 -6.44 9.33 3.42
C ILE A 177 -6.09 9.12 1.94
N LEU A 178 -5.52 7.96 1.63
CA LEU A 178 -5.15 7.57 0.27
C LEU A 178 -6.41 7.26 -0.54
N ALA A 179 -6.51 7.76 -1.77
CA ALA A 179 -7.64 7.45 -2.65
C ALA A 179 -7.62 5.99 -3.12
N LEU A 180 -8.81 5.44 -3.37
CA LEU A 180 -8.93 4.17 -4.07
C LEU A 180 -8.67 4.39 -5.56
N PRO A 181 -7.83 3.56 -6.22
CA PRO A 181 -7.55 3.72 -7.63
C PRO A 181 -8.80 3.47 -8.48
N ASP A 182 -9.08 4.38 -9.41
CA ASP A 182 -10.10 4.25 -10.43
C ASP A 182 -9.43 3.85 -11.76
N PRO A 183 -9.60 2.61 -12.23
CA PRO A 183 -9.00 2.16 -13.49
C PRO A 183 -9.55 2.92 -14.69
N ASP A 184 -10.66 3.65 -14.52
CA ASP A 184 -11.28 4.40 -15.59
C ASP A 184 -10.67 5.79 -15.84
N ARG A 185 -9.78 6.24 -14.96
CA ARG A 185 -9.16 7.56 -15.02
C ARG A 185 -7.64 7.48 -15.26
N PRO A 186 -7.03 8.51 -15.88
CA PRO A 186 -5.58 8.55 -16.04
C PRO A 186 -4.89 8.64 -14.68
N PHE A 187 -3.69 8.09 -14.60
CA PHE A 187 -2.81 8.24 -13.44
C PHE A 187 -1.78 9.34 -13.68
N SER A 188 -1.30 9.91 -12.59
CA SER A 188 -0.17 10.83 -12.52
C SER A 188 0.89 10.21 -11.62
N VAL A 189 2.16 10.32 -11.98
CA VAL A 189 3.28 9.84 -11.18
C VAL A 189 4.19 11.01 -10.90
N VAL A 190 4.48 11.29 -9.63
CA VAL A 190 5.52 12.25 -9.25
C VAL A 190 6.74 11.45 -8.81
N CYS A 191 7.91 11.80 -9.32
CA CYS A 191 9.19 11.20 -8.95
C CYS A 191 10.15 12.29 -8.47
N ASP A 192 10.96 11.94 -7.48
CA ASP A 192 12.01 12.80 -6.95
C ASP A 192 13.18 11.94 -6.47
N ALA A 193 14.39 12.49 -6.57
CA ALA A 193 15.61 11.86 -6.11
C ALA A 193 16.49 12.82 -5.32
N SER A 194 16.86 12.40 -4.11
CA SER A 194 17.90 13.04 -3.32
C SER A 194 19.25 12.35 -3.49
N ASP A 195 20.28 12.87 -2.83
CA ASP A 195 21.59 12.23 -2.80
C ASP A 195 21.61 10.86 -2.10
N PHE A 196 20.53 10.53 -1.39
CA PHE A 196 20.49 9.37 -0.52
C PHE A 196 19.30 8.46 -0.73
N ALA A 197 18.21 8.96 -1.29
CA ALA A 197 16.98 8.20 -1.51
C ALA A 197 16.29 8.61 -2.81
N ILE A 198 15.38 7.76 -3.26
CA ILE A 198 14.42 8.07 -4.31
C ILE A 198 13.02 7.92 -3.74
N GLY A 199 12.13 8.81 -4.15
CA GLY A 199 10.73 8.85 -3.78
C GLY A 199 9.83 8.90 -5.00
N CYS A 200 8.62 8.39 -4.87
CA CYS A 200 7.58 8.60 -5.85
C CYS A 200 6.19 8.51 -5.22
N ALA A 201 5.25 9.20 -5.85
CA ALA A 201 3.84 9.16 -5.50
C ALA A 201 3.02 8.80 -6.74
N LEU A 202 2.04 7.90 -6.57
CA LEU A 202 1.00 7.66 -7.55
C LEU A 202 -0.20 8.53 -7.18
N LEU A 203 -0.66 9.34 -8.12
CA LEU A 203 -1.80 10.23 -7.96
C LEU A 203 -2.84 9.99 -9.02
N GLN A 204 -4.05 10.47 -8.75
CA GLN A 204 -5.15 10.47 -9.69
C GLN A 204 -6.12 11.60 -9.35
N ALA A 205 -6.56 12.32 -10.38
CA ALA A 205 -7.59 13.34 -10.24
C ALA A 205 -8.97 12.73 -9.95
N ASP A 206 -9.64 13.23 -8.92
CA ASP A 206 -11.00 12.83 -8.56
C ASP A 206 -12.05 13.47 -9.49
N GLY A 207 -13.35 13.24 -9.20
CA GLY A 207 -14.45 13.73 -10.03
C GLY A 207 -14.50 15.24 -10.21
N GLU A 208 -13.83 15.99 -9.33
CA GLU A 208 -13.80 17.44 -9.29
C GLU A 208 -12.47 17.99 -9.85
N GLY A 209 -11.56 17.11 -10.26
CA GLY A 209 -10.24 17.48 -10.78
C GLY A 209 -9.18 17.70 -9.71
N HIS A 210 -9.46 17.38 -8.44
CA HIS A 210 -8.46 17.46 -7.38
C HIS A 210 -7.53 16.24 -7.44
N GLU A 211 -6.22 16.48 -7.47
CA GLU A 211 -5.23 15.40 -7.40
C GLU A 211 -5.27 14.72 -6.02
N ARG A 212 -5.41 13.40 -6.02
CA ARG A 212 -5.47 12.58 -4.80
C ARG A 212 -4.37 11.54 -4.84
N VAL A 213 -3.65 11.40 -3.73
CA VAL A 213 -2.59 10.39 -3.59
C VAL A 213 -3.22 9.01 -3.44
N ILE A 214 -2.78 8.05 -4.25
CA ILE A 214 -3.14 6.64 -4.16
C ILE A 214 -2.11 5.87 -3.31
N ALA A 215 -0.83 6.17 -3.50
CA ALA A 215 0.25 5.53 -2.76
C ALA A 215 1.55 6.36 -2.82
N PHE A 216 2.30 6.32 -1.72
CA PHE A 216 3.71 6.72 -1.70
C PHE A 216 4.63 5.50 -1.72
N GLU A 217 5.76 5.63 -2.41
CA GLU A 217 6.82 4.63 -2.46
C GLU A 217 8.17 5.34 -2.34
N SER A 218 9.08 4.79 -1.55
CA SER A 218 10.43 5.35 -1.45
C SER A 218 11.43 4.27 -1.08
N ARG A 219 12.70 4.48 -1.45
CA ARG A 219 13.80 3.63 -1.00
C ARG A 219 15.12 4.39 -0.93
N GLN A 220 16.01 3.94 -0.06
CA GLN A 220 17.37 4.44 -0.02
C GLN A 220 18.15 3.97 -1.26
N LEU A 221 19.04 4.84 -1.75
CA LEU A 221 19.98 4.52 -2.81
C LEU A 221 21.01 3.50 -2.33
N LYS A 222 21.32 2.53 -3.19
CA LYS A 222 22.43 1.59 -2.99
C LYS A 222 23.75 2.35 -3.06
N ALA A 223 24.81 1.76 -2.49
CA ALA A 223 26.14 2.37 -2.48
C ALA A 223 26.61 2.84 -3.88
N ALA A 224 26.39 2.04 -4.92
CA ALA A 224 26.73 2.41 -6.29
C ALA A 224 25.82 3.52 -6.86
N GLU A 225 24.54 3.53 -6.50
CA GLU A 225 23.56 4.50 -7.02
C GLU A 225 23.76 5.90 -6.43
N LYS A 226 24.36 6.02 -5.23
CA LYS A 226 24.71 7.31 -4.62
C LYS A 226 25.71 8.11 -5.46
N ASN A 227 26.58 7.41 -6.18
CA ASN A 227 27.60 8.00 -7.06
C ASN A 227 27.02 8.39 -8.43
N TYR A 228 25.72 8.20 -8.67
CA TYR A 228 25.10 8.61 -9.91
C TYR A 228 24.99 10.15 -9.96
N PRO A 229 25.21 10.75 -11.14
CA PRO A 229 24.85 12.15 -11.33
C PRO A 229 23.34 12.35 -11.16
N VAL A 230 22.92 13.57 -10.83
CA VAL A 230 21.52 13.89 -10.48
C VAL A 230 20.52 13.38 -11.52
N HIS A 231 20.79 13.60 -12.81
CA HIS A 231 19.91 13.13 -13.89
C HIS A 231 19.74 11.60 -13.95
N ASP A 232 20.77 10.83 -13.59
CA ASP A 232 20.69 9.36 -13.52
C ASP A 232 19.91 8.91 -12.28
N LYS A 233 19.99 9.66 -11.17
CA LYS A 233 19.19 9.39 -9.95
C LYS A 233 17.71 9.64 -10.19
N GLU A 234 17.38 10.73 -10.87
CA GLU A 234 16.02 11.08 -11.30
C GLU A 234 15.43 10.01 -12.24
N LEU A 235 16.21 9.57 -13.24
CA LEU A 235 15.79 8.49 -14.12
C LEU A 235 15.58 7.17 -13.35
N LEU A 236 16.40 6.90 -12.35
CA LEU A 236 16.25 5.75 -11.45
C LEU A 236 14.97 5.86 -10.60
N ALA A 237 14.61 7.05 -10.11
CA ALA A 237 13.34 7.30 -9.41
C ALA A 237 12.14 7.00 -10.33
N MET A 238 12.18 7.46 -11.58
CA MET A 238 11.15 7.15 -12.58
C MET A 238 11.04 5.64 -12.85
N LYS A 239 12.17 4.97 -13.11
CA LYS A 239 12.20 3.50 -13.30
C LYS A 239 11.62 2.78 -12.08
N TYR A 240 11.99 3.20 -10.89
CA TYR A 240 11.50 2.64 -9.64
C TYR A 240 9.98 2.80 -9.51
N ALA A 241 9.45 4.00 -9.79
CA ALA A 241 8.02 4.27 -9.78
C ALA A 241 7.26 3.39 -10.78
N LEU A 242 7.76 3.26 -12.02
CA LEU A 242 7.14 2.42 -13.05
C LEU A 242 7.09 0.95 -12.66
N VAL A 243 8.14 0.44 -12.00
CA VAL A 243 8.17 -0.94 -11.49
C VAL A 243 7.20 -1.12 -10.32
N LYS A 244 7.19 -0.17 -9.37
CA LYS A 244 6.35 -0.26 -8.18
C LYS A 244 4.86 -0.11 -8.49
N PHE A 245 4.50 0.85 -9.33
CA PHE A 245 3.12 1.12 -9.72
C PHE A 245 2.69 0.36 -10.98
N ARG A 246 3.47 -0.63 -11.43
CA ARG A 246 3.20 -1.44 -12.63
C ARG A 246 1.77 -1.97 -12.70
N VAL A 247 1.19 -2.39 -11.57
CA VAL A 247 -0.18 -2.93 -11.51
C VAL A 247 -1.25 -1.89 -11.90
N HIS A 248 -0.97 -0.61 -11.71
CA HIS A 248 -1.87 0.50 -12.04
C HIS A 248 -1.56 1.11 -13.42
N LEU A 249 -0.28 1.20 -13.76
CA LEU A 249 0.19 1.90 -14.96
C LEU A 249 0.17 1.02 -16.23
N LEU A 250 0.07 -0.31 -16.09
CA LEU A 250 -0.10 -1.20 -17.23
C LEU A 250 -1.52 -1.13 -17.77
N GLY A 251 -1.67 -0.58 -18.97
CA GLY A 251 -2.95 -0.53 -19.66
C GLY A 251 -2.86 0.25 -20.97
N SER A 252 -4.02 0.50 -21.59
CA SER A 252 -4.13 1.30 -22.81
C SER A 252 -4.21 2.81 -22.55
N LYS A 253 -4.48 3.22 -21.31
CA LYS A 253 -4.64 4.64 -20.95
C LYS A 253 -3.27 5.28 -20.71
N PRO A 254 -3.01 6.46 -21.30
CA PRO A 254 -1.80 7.19 -21.00
C PRO A 254 -1.82 7.68 -19.55
N PHE A 255 -0.62 7.84 -18.99
CA PHE A 255 -0.38 8.46 -17.69
C PHE A 255 0.71 9.51 -17.83
N VAL A 256 0.78 10.44 -16.88
CA VAL A 256 1.77 11.53 -16.88
C VAL A 256 2.80 11.27 -15.80
N ILE A 257 4.07 11.53 -16.11
CA ILE A 257 5.15 11.55 -15.11
C ILE A 257 5.62 12.99 -14.93
N TYR A 258 5.63 13.45 -13.68
CA TYR A 258 6.20 14.71 -13.24
C TYR A 258 7.56 14.44 -12.59
N THR A 259 8.57 15.17 -13.07
CA THR A 259 9.94 15.25 -12.54
C THR A 259 10.41 16.68 -12.75
N ASP A 260 11.22 17.19 -11.83
CA ASP A 260 11.84 18.51 -11.91
C ASP A 260 13.06 18.53 -12.86
N GLN A 261 13.52 17.37 -13.32
CA GLN A 261 14.69 17.23 -14.16
C GLN A 261 14.38 17.36 -15.66
N ALA A 262 14.60 18.57 -16.18
CA ALA A 262 14.35 18.90 -17.60
C ALA A 262 15.10 18.00 -18.59
N SER A 263 16.28 17.48 -18.24
CA SER A 263 17.08 16.62 -19.13
C SER A 263 16.42 15.27 -19.43
N ILE A 264 15.45 14.82 -18.62
CA ILE A 264 14.75 13.56 -18.88
C ILE A 264 13.67 13.71 -19.96
N ARG A 265 13.18 14.92 -20.21
CA ARG A 265 12.18 15.17 -21.27
C ARG A 265 12.68 14.75 -22.65
N THR A 266 13.99 14.87 -22.88
CA THR A 266 14.64 14.50 -24.15
C THR A 266 15.28 13.10 -24.10
N ALA A 267 15.32 12.43 -22.94
CA ALA A 267 15.94 11.11 -22.78
C ALA A 267 15.28 10.04 -23.67
N THR A 268 13.97 10.12 -23.88
CA THR A 268 13.22 9.21 -24.77
C THR A 268 13.42 9.51 -26.25
N GLN A 269 13.99 10.67 -26.60
CA GLN A 269 14.25 11.12 -27.97
C GLN A 269 15.74 11.10 -28.32
N SER A 270 16.63 10.80 -27.36
CA SER A 270 18.07 10.81 -27.59
C SER A 270 18.47 9.64 -28.51
N PRO A 271 19.17 9.90 -29.64
CA PRO A 271 19.66 8.85 -30.53
C PRO A 271 20.77 8.00 -29.88
N HIS A 272 21.42 8.52 -28.84
CA HIS A 272 22.44 7.83 -28.07
C HIS A 272 22.02 7.74 -26.60
N LEU A 273 21.66 6.53 -26.17
CA LEU A 273 21.39 6.21 -24.77
C LEU A 273 22.71 5.84 -24.08
N SER A 274 22.96 6.37 -22.88
CA SER A 274 24.08 5.90 -22.08
C SER A 274 23.87 4.43 -21.69
N GLN A 275 24.95 3.68 -21.42
CA GLN A 275 24.83 2.27 -20.98
C GLN A 275 23.93 2.09 -19.75
N ARG A 276 23.78 3.13 -18.91
CA ARG A 276 22.89 3.11 -17.74
C ARG A 276 21.44 3.34 -18.13
N MET A 277 21.17 4.25 -19.06
CA MET A 277 19.83 4.48 -19.60
C MET A 277 19.29 3.26 -20.35
N SER A 278 20.18 2.47 -20.97
CA SER A 278 19.79 1.25 -21.69
C SER A 278 19.44 0.04 -20.80
N ARG A 279 19.64 0.11 -19.47
CA ARG A 279 19.44 -0.99 -18.51
C ARG A 279 18.18 -0.81 -17.67
#